data_AF-A0A9E6RED5-F1
#
_entry.id   AF-A0A9E6RED5-F1
#
_cell.length_a   1.000
_cell.length_b   1.000
_cell.length_c   1.000
_cell.angle_alpha   90.00
_cell.angle_beta   90.00
_cell.angle_gamma   90.00
#
_symmetry.space_group_name_H-M   'P 1'
#
loop_
_entity.id
_entity.type
_entity.pdbx_description
1 polymer ?
#
loop_
_entity_poly.entity_id
_entity_poly.type
_entity_poly.pdbx_seq_one_letter_code
_entity_poly.pdbx_strand_id
1 'polypeptide(L)' 'MRFLTAIATIAALGYASLYALATFVTPRARDMSVTIPAQKLRPQPVEAASKNPKTAGAETSAGAAATP' A
#
# COMPACT_ATOMS: atom_id res chain seq x y z
N MET A 1 5.82 -35.97 27.65
CA MET A 1 5.12 -34.77 28.18
C MET A 1 6.10 -33.67 28.62
N ARG A 2 6.93 -33.89 29.65
CA ARG A 2 7.91 -32.89 30.19
C ARG A 2 8.68 -32.03 29.17
N PHE A 3 9.23 -32.64 28.10
CA PHE A 3 9.97 -31.90 27.07
C PHE A 3 9.07 -30.94 26.26
N LEU A 4 7.91 -31.43 25.81
CA LEU A 4 6.94 -30.61 25.09
C LEU A 4 6.42 -29.48 25.97
N THR A 5 6.16 -29.77 27.25
CA THR A 5 5.73 -28.75 28.22
C THR A 5 6.81 -27.69 28.40
N ALA A 6 8.09 -28.08 28.50
CA ALA A 6 9.19 -27.12 28.61
C ALA A 6 9.30 -26.21 27.37
N ILE A 7 9.20 -26.76 26.16
CA ILE A 7 9.24 -25.97 24.92
C ILE A 7 8.04 -25.03 24.85
N ALA A 8 6.83 -25.52 25.13
CA ALA A 8 5.63 -24.70 25.11
C ALA A 8 5.75 -23.51 26.08
N THR A 9 6.28 -23.72 27.28
CA THR A 9 6.51 -22.65 28.25
C THR A 9 7.52 -21.62 27.75
N ILE A 10 8.65 -22.05 27.17
CA ILE A 10 9.67 -21.14 26.63
C ILE A 10 9.12 -20.33 25.46
N ALA A 11 8.42 -20.98 24.54
CA ALA A 11 7.80 -20.32 23.40
C ALA A 11 6.74 -19.32 23.84
N ALA A 12 5.90 -19.68 24.82
CA ALA A 12 4.90 -18.79 25.39
C ALA A 12 5.55 -17.56 26.05
N LEU A 13 6.61 -17.75 26.84
CA LEU A 13 7.34 -16.64 27.48
C LEU A 13 7.98 -15.71 26.44
N GLY A 14 8.62 -16.26 25.41
CA GLY A 14 9.22 -15.47 24.34
C GLY A 14 8.19 -14.67 23.56
N TYR A 15 7.10 -15.32 23.14
CA TYR A 15 6.02 -14.67 22.40
C TYR A 15 5.31 -13.60 23.24
N ALA A 16 4.98 -13.90 24.50
CA ALA A 16 4.34 -12.94 25.40
C ALA A 16 5.20 -11.69 25.61
N SER A 17 6.52 -11.88 25.76
CA SER A 17 7.47 -10.78 25.90
C SER A 17 7.48 -9.87 24.67
N LEU A 18 7.58 -10.46 23.46
CA LEU A 18 7.55 -9.70 22.20
C LEU A 18 6.21 -9.01 21.97
N TYR A 19 5.11 -9.71 22.23
CA TYR A 19 3.75 -9.17 22.08
C TYR A 19 3.52 -7.96 22.99
N ALA A 20 3.94 -8.07 24.25
CA ALA A 20 3.86 -6.96 25.20
C ALA A 20 4.68 -5.77 24.70
N LEU A 21 5.90 -6.00 24.23
CA LEU A 21 6.75 -4.93 23.72
C LEU A 21 6.13 -4.26 22.48
N ALA A 22 5.61 -5.05 21.54
CA ALA A 22 4.99 -4.53 20.33
C ALA A 22 3.70 -3.72 20.61
N THR A 23 2.91 -4.12 21.61
CA THR A 23 1.64 -3.48 21.96
C THR A 23 1.83 -2.24 22.84
N PHE A 24 2.73 -2.32 23.83
CA PHE A 24 2.89 -1.26 24.84
C PHE A 24 3.99 -0.26 24.49
N VAL A 25 4.86 -0.54 23.51
CA VAL A 25 5.83 0.44 23.01
C VAL A 25 5.21 1.21 21.87
N THR A 26 4.92 2.49 22.11
CA THR A 26 4.52 3.41 21.04
C THR A 26 5.70 3.63 20.10
N PRO A 27 5.58 3.30 18.81
CA PRO A 27 6.61 3.63 17.84
C PRO A 27 6.77 5.15 17.79
N ARG A 28 7.98 5.65 18.04
CA ARG A 28 8.30 7.06 17.79
C ARG A 28 8.00 7.32 16.31
N ALA A 29 6.94 8.06 16.03
CA ALA A 29 6.65 8.60 14.72
C ALA A 29 7.84 9.50 14.35
N ARG A 30 8.78 8.94 13.58
CA ARG A 30 9.88 9.73 13.03
C ARG A 30 9.23 10.65 12.01
N ASP A 31 9.30 11.95 12.25
CA ASP A 31 8.96 12.95 11.24
C ASP A 31 9.82 12.66 10.01
N MET A 32 9.21 12.03 9.01
CA MET A 32 9.83 11.77 7.73
C MET A 32 9.77 13.09 6.97
N SER A 33 10.75 13.96 7.21
CA SER A 33 10.99 15.13 6.36
C SER A 33 11.44 14.63 5.00
N VAL A 34 10.48 14.27 4.15
CA VAL A 34 10.74 14.05 2.73
C VAL A 34 11.06 15.42 2.17
N THR A 35 12.35 15.76 2.10
CA THR A 35 12.82 16.90 1.31
C THR A 35 12.39 16.64 -0.12
N ILE A 36 11.24 17.20 -0.53
CA ILE A 36 10.76 17.08 -1.91
C ILE A 36 11.78 17.84 -2.76
N PRO A 37 12.62 17.15 -3.55
CA PRO A 37 13.53 17.86 -4.43
C PRO A 37 12.64 18.59 -5.45
N ALA A 38 12.84 19.90 -5.60
CA ALA A 38 12.05 20.76 -6.51
C ALA A 38 11.99 20.26 -7.96
N GLN A 39 12.89 19.34 -8.33
CA GLN A 39 12.90 18.61 -9.59
C GLN A 39 11.62 17.77 -9.83
N LYS A 40 10.94 17.31 -8.77
CA LYS A 40 9.70 16.52 -8.84
C LYS A 40 8.42 17.32 -8.58
N LEU A 41 8.53 18.57 -8.12
CA LEU A 41 7.42 19.53 -7.99
C LEU A 41 7.20 20.29 -9.31
N ARG A 42 7.55 19.69 -10.45
CA ARG A 42 7.05 20.17 -11.74
C ARG A 42 5.60 19.68 -11.81
N PRO A 43 4.62 20.57 -11.97
CA PRO A 43 3.24 20.17 -12.19
C PRO A 43 3.26 19.23 -13.40
N GLN A 44 3.08 17.93 -13.17
CA GLN A 44 2.72 17.05 -14.28
C GLN A 44 1.34 17.54 -14.69
N PRO A 45 1.16 18.03 -15.92
CA PRO A 45 -0.15 18.40 -16.42
C PRO A 45 -0.97 17.12 -16.49
N VAL A 46 -1.65 16.79 -15.40
CA VAL A 46 -2.69 15.74 -15.35
C VAL A 46 -3.86 16.10 -16.28
N GLU A 47 -3.83 17.28 -16.91
CA GLU A 47 -4.74 17.64 -17.99
C GLU A 47 -4.26 17.24 -19.40
N ALA A 48 -2.96 17.03 -19.64
CA ALA A 48 -2.45 16.76 -21.01
C ALA A 48 -2.16 15.27 -21.30
N ALA A 49 -2.49 14.36 -20.38
CA ALA A 49 -2.24 12.92 -20.54
C ALA A 49 -3.51 12.04 -20.43
N SER A 50 -4.73 12.62 -20.52
CA SER A 50 -5.89 11.88 -21.05
C SER A 50 -5.79 11.78 -22.58
N LYS A 51 -4.69 11.20 -23.05
CA LYS A 51 -4.41 10.97 -24.47
C LYS A 51 -3.64 9.66 -24.61
N ASN A 52 -4.16 8.61 -23.98
CA ASN A 52 -3.66 7.26 -24.15
C ASN A 52 -4.55 6.53 -25.18
N PRO A 53 -4.12 6.39 -26.45
CA PRO A 53 -4.95 5.93 -27.56
C PRO A 53 -5.29 4.41 -27.53
N LYS A 54 -5.05 3.71 -26.42
CA LYS A 54 -5.28 2.25 -26.33
C LYS A 54 -6.59 1.84 -25.64
N THR A 55 -7.35 2.78 -25.08
CA THR A 55 -8.70 2.54 -24.54
C THR A 55 -9.84 3.10 -25.42
N ALA A 56 -9.54 3.85 -26.48
CA ALA A 56 -10.55 4.37 -27.41
C ALA A 56 -11.05 3.35 -28.45
N GLY A 57 -10.47 2.14 -28.50
CA GLY A 57 -10.75 1.15 -29.54
C GLY A 57 -11.84 0.12 -29.20
N ALA A 58 -12.54 0.24 -28.07
CA ALA A 58 -13.44 -0.82 -27.60
C ALA A 58 -14.91 -0.43 -27.41
N GLU A 59 -15.31 0.85 -27.51
CA GLU A 59 -16.59 1.27 -26.92
C GLU A 59 -17.71 1.68 -27.90
N THR A 60 -17.44 2.10 -29.14
CA THR A 60 -18.54 2.65 -29.98
C THR A 60 -18.44 2.24 -31.46
N SER A 61 -18.51 0.94 -31.71
CA SER A 61 -18.98 0.41 -33.00
C SER A 61 -20.34 -0.30 -32.86
N ALA A 62 -20.93 -0.29 -31.66
CA ALA A 62 -22.28 -0.75 -31.39
C ALA A 62 -23.19 0.47 -31.25
N GLY A 63 -23.78 0.93 -32.36
CA GLY A 63 -24.71 2.08 -32.32
C GLY A 63 -25.01 2.74 -33.66
N ALA A 64 -24.38 2.30 -34.76
CA ALA A 64 -24.78 2.68 -36.12
C ALA A 64 -26.02 1.86 -36.56
N ALA A 65 -27.16 2.12 -35.93
CA ALA A 65 -28.48 1.68 -36.41
C ALA A 65 -29.58 2.59 -35.86
N ALA A 66 -29.75 3.77 -36.48
CA ALA A 66 -31.02 4.47 -36.67
C ALA A 66 -30.75 5.85 -37.31
N THR A 67 -31.01 5.94 -38.61
CA THR A 67 -31.13 7.16 -39.44
C THR A 67 -32.60 7.63 -39.40
N PRO A 68 -32.98 8.74 -40.06
CA PRO A 68 -32.50 10.13 -40.03
C PRO A 68 -33.30 11.04 -39.08
#